data_AF-A0A0L7KPG5-F1
#
_entry.id   AF-A0A0L7KPG5-F1
#
_cell.length_a   1.000
_cell.length_b   1.000
_cell.length_c   1.000
_cell.angle_alpha   90.00
_cell.angle_beta   90.00
_cell.angle_gamma   90.00
#
_symmetry.space_group_name_H-M   'P 1'
#
loop_
_entity.id
_entity.type
_entity.pdbx_description
1 polymer ?
#
loop_
_entity_poly.entity_id
_entity_poly.type
_entity_poly.pdbx_seq_one_letter_code
_entity_poly.pdbx_strand_id
1 'polypeptide(L)'
;MAARANGMPVEIEIVDLSKNEHMNDNFLKINSQYCILSLEEDGFVLRDSHAIACYLADKYGKDDQWYPKDLKQRALASRVLGQYLVFDKDETKFKEWLKEQSGGTAKHCTDCYNGLKDWDDRFL
;
A
#
# COMPACT_ATOMS: atom_id res chain seq x y z
N MET A 1 8.68 -0.47 -3.36
CA MET A 1 8.80 0.79 -4.15
C MET A 1 9.02 2.00 -3.25
N ALA A 2 8.27 2.18 -2.16
CA ALA A 2 8.45 3.30 -1.23
C ALA A 2 9.91 3.53 -0.78
N ALA A 3 10.59 2.50 -0.27
CA ALA A 3 12.00 2.61 0.13
C ALA A 3 12.93 3.08 -1.02
N ARG A 4 12.77 2.48 -2.22
CA ARG A 4 13.55 2.85 -3.41
C ARG A 4 13.24 4.28 -3.88
N ALA A 5 11.97 4.69 -3.87
CA ALA A 5 11.55 6.03 -4.27
C ALA A 5 12.21 7.13 -3.40
N ASN A 6 12.51 6.81 -2.14
CA ASN A 6 13.16 7.73 -1.21
C ASN A 6 14.68 7.56 -1.15
N GLY A 7 15.25 6.67 -1.97
CA GLY A 7 16.69 6.40 -2.02
C GLY A 7 17.23 5.79 -0.72
N MET A 8 16.40 5.03 0.00
CA MET A 8 16.80 4.42 1.25
C MET A 8 17.72 3.21 1.00
N PRO A 9 18.80 3.06 1.79
CA PRO A 9 19.56 1.81 1.83
C PRO A 9 18.71 0.76 2.54
N VAL A 10 18.07 -0.12 1.77
CA VAL A 10 17.31 -1.26 2.30
C VAL A 10 18.03 -2.55 2.01
N GLU A 11 18.22 -3.35 3.05
CA GLU A 11 18.55 -4.76 2.90
C GLU A 11 17.27 -5.51 2.53
N ILE A 12 17.33 -6.31 1.46
CA ILE A 12 16.19 -7.08 0.97
C ILE A 12 16.49 -8.55 1.23
N GLU A 13 15.80 -9.13 2.20
CA GLU A 13 15.78 -10.57 2.39
C GLU A 13 14.68 -11.17 1.49
N ILE A 14 15.09 -12.03 0.56
CA ILE A 14 14.17 -12.69 -0.37
C ILE A 14 13.61 -13.93 0.30
N VAL A 15 12.29 -14.04 0.35
CA VAL A 15 11.56 -15.20 0.88
C VAL A 15 11.03 -16.05 -0.28
N ASP A 16 11.48 -17.29 -0.39
CA ASP A 16 11.06 -18.23 -1.42
C ASP A 16 9.69 -18.85 -1.05
N LEU A 17 8.65 -18.32 -1.69
CA LEU A 17 7.28 -18.81 -1.52
C LEU A 17 7.12 -20.26 -2.00
N SER A 18 7.87 -20.69 -3.02
CA SER A 18 7.75 -22.05 -3.57
C SER A 18 8.22 -23.12 -2.58
N LYS A 19 9.10 -22.73 -1.65
CA LYS A 19 9.60 -23.56 -0.56
C LYS A 19 8.89 -23.33 0.76
N ASN A 20 7.83 -22.52 0.78
CA ASN A 20 7.10 -22.13 2.00
C ASN A 20 8.00 -21.45 3.06
N GLU A 21 9.02 -20.68 2.67
CA GLU A 21 9.94 -20.07 3.65
C GLU A 21 9.24 -19.09 4.62
N HIS A 22 8.16 -18.47 4.19
CA HIS A 22 7.26 -17.62 5.00
C HIS A 22 6.49 -18.39 6.09
N MET A 23 6.53 -19.72 6.07
CA MET A 23 5.91 -20.60 7.06
C MET A 23 6.92 -21.15 8.07
N ASN A 24 8.21 -20.88 7.88
CA ASN A 24 9.26 -21.40 8.77
C ASN A 24 9.33 -20.61 10.07
N ASP A 25 9.72 -21.27 11.16
CA ASP A 25 9.80 -20.67 12.51
C ASP A 25 10.62 -19.38 12.57
N ASN A 26 11.68 -19.28 11.76
CA ASN A 26 12.51 -18.06 11.69
C ASN A 26 11.73 -16.87 11.13
N PHE A 27 10.92 -17.08 10.10
CA PHE A 27 10.06 -16.03 9.54
C PHE A 27 8.88 -15.75 10.47
N LEU A 28 8.27 -16.77 11.08
CA LEU A 28 7.11 -16.61 11.97
C LEU A 28 7.42 -15.84 13.25
N LYS A 29 8.67 -15.87 13.72
CA LYS A 29 9.13 -14.99 14.81
C LYS A 29 9.00 -13.50 14.45
N ILE A 30 9.17 -13.16 13.17
CA ILE A 30 9.05 -11.80 12.64
C ILE A 30 7.59 -11.53 12.25
N ASN A 31 6.98 -12.42 11.48
CA ASN A 31 5.62 -12.30 11.01
C ASN A 31 4.78 -13.57 11.22
N SER A 32 4.05 -13.60 12.33
CA SER A 32 3.14 -14.68 12.68
C SER A 32 1.85 -14.74 11.84
N GLN A 33 1.63 -13.79 10.92
CA GLN A 33 0.43 -13.75 10.08
C GLN A 33 0.58 -14.57 8.79
N TYR A 34 1.73 -15.22 8.58
CA TYR A 34 2.04 -15.99 7.36
C TYR A 34 2.00 -15.16 6.07
N CYS A 35 1.96 -13.83 6.18
CA CYS A 35 2.02 -12.92 5.05
C CYS A 35 3.46 -12.52 4.76
N ILE A 36 3.77 -12.30 3.48
CA ILE A 36 5.04 -11.70 3.08
C ILE A 36 5.06 -10.19 3.35
N LEU A 37 6.27 -9.62 3.31
CA LEU A 37 6.63 -8.25 3.69
C LEU A 37 6.51 -7.94 5.19
N SER A 38 7.67 -7.74 5.81
CA SER A 38 7.80 -7.14 7.13
C SER A 38 8.99 -6.20 7.10
N LEU A 39 8.90 -5.13 7.87
CA LEU A 39 10.00 -4.19 8.13
C LEU A 39 10.52 -4.48 9.53
N GLU A 40 11.82 -4.70 9.65
CA GLU A 40 12.53 -4.74 10.93
C GLU A 40 13.51 -3.56 10.99
N GLU A 41 13.49 -2.81 12.08
CA GLU A 41 14.38 -1.69 12.31
C GLU A 41 14.65 -1.52 13.81
N ASP A 42 15.89 -1.72 14.26
CA ASP A 42 16.30 -1.60 15.67
C ASP A 42 15.39 -2.39 16.66
N GLY A 43 14.94 -3.58 16.25
CA GLY A 43 14.01 -4.43 17.02
C GLY A 43 12.53 -4.04 16.93
N PHE A 44 12.19 -2.97 16.21
CA PHE A 44 10.81 -2.66 15.84
C PHE A 44 10.40 -3.47 14.60
N VAL A 45 9.33 -4.26 14.72
CA VAL A 45 8.77 -5.04 13.61
C VAL A 45 7.42 -4.48 13.19
N LEU A 46 7.31 -4.07 11.93
CA LEU A 46 6.08 -3.60 11.31
C LEU A 46 5.66 -4.55 10.17
N ARG A 47 4.38 -4.93 10.21
CA ARG A 47 3.71 -5.77 9.21
C ARG A 47 2.68 -4.90 8.49
N ASP A 48 2.13 -5.43 7.39
CA ASP A 48 1.22 -4.73 6.46
C ASP A 48 1.95 -3.78 5.50
N SER A 49 1.79 -4.02 4.20
CA SER A 49 2.50 -3.28 3.14
C SER A 49 2.13 -1.80 3.12
N HIS A 50 0.88 -1.46 3.45
CA HIS A 50 0.41 -0.08 3.54
C HIS A 50 0.99 0.61 4.78
N ALA A 51 0.94 -0.04 5.94
CA ALA A 51 1.54 0.49 7.17
C ALA A 51 3.04 0.74 7.01
N ILE A 52 3.77 -0.21 6.41
CA ILE A 52 5.20 -0.05 6.09
C ILE A 52 5.41 1.12 5.14
N ALA A 53 4.61 1.24 4.07
CA ALA A 53 4.74 2.35 3.13
C ALA A 53 4.52 3.71 3.80
N CYS A 54 3.50 3.83 4.65
CA CYS A 54 3.22 5.05 5.42
C CYS A 54 4.34 5.36 6.42
N TYR A 55 4.85 4.37 7.14
CA TYR A 55 5.96 4.55 8.09
C TYR A 55 7.21 5.06 7.40
N LEU A 56 7.59 4.42 6.27
CA LEU A 56 8.76 4.83 5.50
C LEU A 56 8.57 6.23 4.89
N ALA A 57 7.35 6.56 4.45
CA ALA A 57 7.01 7.90 4.01
C ALA A 57 7.20 8.93 5.12
N ASP A 58 6.69 8.60 6.31
CA ASP A 58 6.67 9.53 7.41
C ASP A 58 8.06 9.79 7.98
N LYS A 59 8.89 8.76 8.07
CA LYS A 59 10.23 8.81 8.65
C LYS A 59 11.31 9.25 7.66
N TYR A 60 11.20 8.82 6.40
CA TYR A 60 12.27 8.96 5.41
C TYR A 60 11.86 9.70 4.13
N GLY A 61 10.61 10.12 4.01
CA GLY A 61 10.12 10.93 2.91
C GLY A 61 10.94 12.21 2.75
N LYS A 62 11.48 12.46 1.55
CA LYS A 62 12.17 13.72 1.23
C LYS A 62 11.19 14.88 1.07
N ASP A 63 10.00 14.57 0.60
CA ASP A 63 8.89 15.48 0.38
C ASP A 63 7.55 14.75 0.59
N ASP A 64 6.48 15.54 0.51
CA ASP A 64 5.11 15.11 0.74
C ASP A 64 4.38 14.74 -0.56
N GLN A 65 5.07 14.61 -1.71
CA GLN A 65 4.39 14.42 -3.01
C GLN A 65 3.58 13.13 -3.08
N TRP A 66 4.13 12.03 -2.56
CA TRP A 66 3.52 10.70 -2.68
C TRP A 66 2.79 10.26 -1.40
N TYR A 67 3.03 10.93 -0.27
CA TYR A 67 2.29 10.72 0.98
C TYR A 67 2.12 12.05 1.74
N PRO A 68 1.07 12.82 1.44
CA PRO A 68 0.89 14.16 1.98
C PRO A 68 0.81 14.18 3.51
N LYS A 69 1.39 15.17 4.19
CA LYS A 69 1.27 15.34 5.66
C LYS A 69 -0.05 15.99 6.08
N ASP A 70 -0.73 16.67 5.15
CA ASP A 70 -2.03 17.27 5.41
C ASP A 70 -3.07 16.21 5.79
N LEU A 71 -3.66 16.37 6.96
CA LEU A 71 -4.59 15.40 7.54
C LEU A 71 -5.84 15.21 6.66
N LYS A 72 -6.32 16.27 6.00
CA LYS A 72 -7.51 16.18 5.14
C LYS A 72 -7.18 15.41 3.87
N GLN A 73 -6.02 15.65 3.26
CA GLN A 73 -5.57 14.91 2.09
C GLN A 73 -5.36 13.42 2.39
N ARG A 74 -4.76 13.06 3.55
CA ARG A 74 -4.66 11.66 3.99
C ARG A 74 -6.02 11.02 4.15
N ALA A 75 -6.94 11.69 4.84
CA ALA A 75 -8.30 11.17 5.05
C ALA A 75 -9.04 10.95 3.71
N LEU A 76 -8.84 11.83 2.73
CA LEU A 76 -9.41 11.67 1.39
C LEU A 76 -8.79 10.47 0.67
N ALA A 77 -7.47 10.26 0.72
CA ALA A 77 -6.81 9.11 0.12
C ALA A 77 -7.28 7.79 0.78
N SER A 78 -7.33 7.72 2.11
CA SER A 78 -7.85 6.56 2.84
C SER A 78 -9.31 6.27 2.52
N ARG A 79 -10.14 7.31 2.35
CA ARG A 79 -11.54 7.15 1.94
C ARG A 79 -11.66 6.53 0.55
N VAL A 80 -10.82 6.94 -0.40
CA VAL A 80 -10.84 6.39 -1.77
C VAL A 80 -10.48 4.90 -1.75
N LEU A 81 -9.41 4.52 -1.04
CA LEU A 81 -9.03 3.11 -0.89
C LEU A 81 -10.12 2.31 -0.17
N GLY A 82 -10.66 2.85 0.94
CA GLY A 82 -11.74 2.21 1.68
C GLY A 82 -12.98 1.98 0.81
N GLN A 83 -13.36 2.95 -0.02
CA GLN A 83 -14.51 2.81 -0.89
C GLN A 83 -14.29 1.77 -2.00
N TYR A 84 -13.08 1.74 -2.58
CA TYR A 84 -12.69 0.71 -3.54
C TYR A 84 -12.89 -0.70 -2.98
N LEU A 85 -12.50 -0.92 -1.72
CA LEU A 85 -12.68 -2.19 -1.02
C LEU A 85 -14.15 -2.47 -0.66
N VAL A 86 -14.91 -1.46 -0.20
CA VAL A 86 -16.35 -1.61 0.11
C VAL A 86 -17.17 -2.02 -1.09
N PHE A 87 -16.79 -1.56 -2.29
CA PHE A 87 -17.43 -1.97 -3.53
C PHE A 87 -16.96 -3.32 -4.06
N ASP A 88 -16.18 -4.06 -3.28
CA ASP A 88 -15.61 -5.33 -3.72
C ASP A 88 -14.83 -5.18 -5.03
N LYS A 89 -14.12 -4.05 -5.16
CA LYS A 89 -13.30 -3.70 -6.32
C LYS A 89 -14.11 -3.60 -7.63
N ASP A 90 -15.43 -3.45 -7.56
CA ASP A 90 -16.31 -3.31 -8.72
C ASP A 90 -16.00 -2.00 -9.49
N GLU A 91 -15.52 -2.15 -10.72
CA GLU A 91 -15.14 -1.03 -11.58
C GLU A 91 -16.28 -0.03 -11.78
N THR A 92 -17.49 -0.53 -12.02
CA THR A 92 -18.63 0.31 -12.38
C THR A 92 -19.05 1.14 -11.18
N LYS A 93 -19.26 0.48 -10.03
CA LYS A 93 -19.65 1.16 -8.78
C LYS A 93 -18.60 2.18 -8.36
N PHE A 94 -17.32 1.82 -8.43
CA PHE A 94 -16.24 2.73 -8.04
C PHE A 94 -16.15 3.96 -8.94
N LYS A 95 -16.24 3.78 -10.27
CA LYS A 95 -16.18 4.91 -11.21
C LYS A 95 -17.38 5.82 -11.13
N GLU A 96 -18.58 5.26 -10.96
CA GLU A 96 -19.81 6.04 -10.76
C GLU A 96 -19.70 6.88 -9.49
N TRP A 97 -19.34 6.27 -8.36
CA TRP A 97 -19.11 6.97 -7.12
C TRP A 97 -18.03 8.05 -7.25
N LEU A 98 -16.87 7.73 -7.83
CA LEU A 98 -15.77 8.69 -7.94
C LEU A 98 -16.17 9.89 -8.81
N LYS A 99 -16.96 9.66 -9.87
CA LYS A 99 -17.50 10.71 -10.73
C LYS A 99 -18.46 11.62 -9.96
N GLU A 100 -19.35 11.06 -9.14
CA GLU A 100 -20.26 11.82 -8.27
C GLU A 100 -19.51 12.67 -7.24
N GLN A 101 -18.45 12.13 -6.64
CA GLN A 101 -17.70 12.81 -5.59
C GLN A 101 -16.77 13.91 -6.11
N SER A 102 -16.16 13.71 -7.29
CA SER A 102 -15.11 14.60 -7.80
C SER A 102 -15.56 15.51 -8.94
N GLY A 103 -16.70 15.22 -9.59
CA GLY A 103 -17.07 15.84 -10.86
C GLY A 103 -16.10 15.54 -12.01
N GLY A 104 -15.20 14.58 -11.83
CA GLY A 104 -14.14 14.24 -12.78
C GLY A 104 -14.67 13.62 -14.08
N THR A 105 -13.84 13.63 -15.12
CA THR A 105 -14.16 12.98 -16.38
C THR A 105 -14.18 11.46 -16.23
N ALA A 106 -14.90 10.77 -17.14
CA ALA A 106 -14.89 9.31 -17.19
C ALA A 106 -13.47 8.73 -17.34
N LYS A 107 -12.59 9.44 -18.06
CA LYS A 107 -11.18 9.07 -18.23
C LYS A 107 -10.44 9.11 -16.90
N HIS A 108 -10.52 10.21 -16.14
CA HIS A 108 -9.86 10.31 -14.84
C HIS A 108 -10.34 9.24 -13.85
N CYS A 109 -11.64 8.92 -13.85
CA CYS A 109 -12.17 7.86 -12.99
C CYS A 109 -11.63 6.49 -13.39
N THR A 110 -11.46 6.24 -14.70
CA THR A 110 -10.90 5.00 -15.23
C THR A 110 -9.41 4.88 -14.90
N ASP A 111 -8.64 5.95 -15.09
CA ASP A 111 -7.20 5.98 -14.77
C ASP A 111 -6.97 5.76 -13.26
N CYS A 112 -7.80 6.35 -12.40
CA CYS A 112 -7.73 6.14 -10.96
C CYS A 112 -8.06 4.69 -10.57
N TYR A 113 -9.14 4.12 -11.13
CA TYR A 113 -9.49 2.71 -10.90
C TYR A 113 -8.36 1.78 -11.35
N ASN A 114 -7.81 1.98 -12.55
CA ASN A 114 -6.71 1.17 -13.06
C ASN A 114 -5.45 1.31 -12.19
N GLY A 115 -5.16 2.51 -11.67
CA GLY A 115 -4.05 2.70 -10.73
C GLY A 115 -4.24 1.91 -9.43
N LEU A 116 -5.46 1.88 -8.89
CA LEU A 116 -5.78 1.09 -7.69
C LEU A 116 -5.78 -0.42 -7.98
N LYS A 117 -6.31 -0.84 -9.13
CA LYS A 117 -6.30 -2.24 -9.57
C LYS A 117 -4.88 -2.74 -9.82
N ASP A 118 -4.06 -1.99 -10.54
CA ASP A 118 -2.66 -2.33 -10.79
C ASP A 118 -1.85 -2.43 -9.49
N TRP A 119 -2.22 -1.62 -8.48
CA TRP A 119 -1.62 -1.72 -7.15
C TRP A 119 -2.12 -2.97 -6.41
N ASP A 120 -3.43 -3.21 -6.40
CA ASP A 120 -4.05 -4.40 -5.80
C ASP A 120 -3.48 -5.69 -6.37
N ASP A 121 -3.52 -5.88 -7.70
CA ASP A 121 -3.00 -7.06 -8.42
C ASP A 121 -1.51 -7.36 -8.13
N ARG A 122 -0.74 -6.38 -7.65
CA ARG A 122 0.69 -6.52 -7.35
C ARG A 122 0.98 -6.79 -5.88
N PHE A 123 0.09 -6.44 -4.96
CA PHE A 123 0.41 -6.32 -3.54
C PHE A 123 -0.63 -6.92 -2.58
N LEU A 124 -1.83 -7.25 -3.06
CA LEU A 124 -2.91 -7.92 -2.33
C LEU A 124 -3.29 -9.23 -3.04
#